data_AF-I3TVP8-F1
#
_entry.id   AF-I3TVP8-F1
#
_cell.length_a   1.000
_cell.length_b   1.000
_cell.length_c   1.000
_cell.angle_alpha   90.00
_cell.angle_beta   90.00
_cell.angle_gamma   90.00
#
_symmetry.space_group_name_H-M   'P 1'
#
loop_
_entity.id
_entity.type
_entity.pdbx_description
1 polymer ?
#
loop_
_entity_poly.entity_id
_entity_poly.type
_entity_poly.pdbx_seq_one_letter_code
_entity_poly.pdbx_strand_id
1 'polypeptide(L)'
;MKTDENRTVTRERMQRLEALLDGEDELRDRLQAVLRFSRKIRVSEYHLTNACNIRCKGCWFFEYGHDTATREAKDAEALEAFLIKETKERRVNAALVIGGEPTLFPDRLRLYVKHMPYVTISSNGLRRLPMEGFENVAIGLTLFGGGPMDDQLRGIKPSGRTFSGLFETALGNYRDDPRAGFIYALTETGIEHIEDTVVRIRDNGNRVNFNFYSAYDAEDPTALARQEELLEEALRVRAKYPETVVSTPYYIRTMITGRSHFGRFGYDVCPSLSQDHAGHADRLVNGNPVLPFFNTWAADLKTVKFCCTSGHCNGCRDSQAVISWMVVSMDRFLTDKVMLETWVEMAESYWKQFIWGPFHWTKDAGRRQAVMDPIGDGHAAQVSVDLAHGETLPNPLLAAVAGREAAEAGEIRVRAPEVVA
;
A
#
# COMPACT_ATOMS: atom_id res chain seq x y z
N MET A 1 -21.68 -14.88 16.40
CA MET A 1 -23.05 -14.75 15.85
C MET A 1 -23.13 -13.38 15.20
N LYS A 2 -23.33 -13.25 13.88
CA LYS A 2 -23.58 -11.94 13.26
C LYS A 2 -24.99 -11.50 13.66
N THR A 3 -25.14 -10.29 14.20
CA THR A 3 -26.45 -9.67 14.50
C THR A 3 -27.30 -9.56 13.22
N ASP A 4 -28.62 -9.54 13.33
CA ASP A 4 -29.50 -9.43 12.14
C ASP A 4 -29.24 -8.16 11.33
N GLU A 5 -28.87 -7.06 12.00
CA GLU A 5 -28.43 -5.81 11.37
C GLU A 5 -27.18 -6.01 10.48
N ASN A 6 -26.18 -6.76 10.97
CA ASN A 6 -24.99 -7.10 10.19
C ASN A 6 -25.30 -7.99 8.98
N ARG A 7 -26.35 -8.83 9.06
CA ARG A 7 -26.80 -9.66 7.94
C ARG A 7 -27.50 -8.83 6.87
N THR A 8 -28.32 -7.86 7.27
CA THR A 8 -29.00 -6.94 6.36
C THR A 8 -28.00 -6.06 5.59
N VAL A 9 -27.04 -5.43 6.29
CA VAL A 9 -26.00 -4.62 5.64
C VAL A 9 -25.17 -5.43 4.65
N THR A 10 -24.83 -6.68 5.00
CA THR A 10 -24.12 -7.58 4.09
C THR A 10 -24.96 -7.90 2.84
N ARG A 11 -26.27 -8.13 3.00
CA ARG A 11 -27.17 -8.44 1.89
C ARG A 11 -27.34 -7.26 0.94
N GLU A 12 -27.57 -6.05 1.46
CA GLU A 12 -27.68 -4.83 0.66
C GLU A 12 -26.40 -4.55 -0.13
N ARG A 13 -25.23 -4.71 0.50
CA ARG A 13 -23.94 -4.58 -0.18
C ARG A 13 -23.81 -5.56 -1.35
N MET A 14 -24.14 -6.83 -1.13
CA MET A 14 -24.06 -7.84 -2.17
C MET A 14 -25.01 -7.54 -3.33
N GLN A 15 -26.24 -7.10 -3.04
CA GLN A 15 -27.22 -6.70 -4.07
C GLN A 15 -26.73 -5.51 -4.89
N ARG A 16 -26.18 -4.47 -4.26
CA ARG A 16 -25.59 -3.33 -4.98
C ARG A 16 -24.45 -3.77 -5.86
N LEU A 17 -23.55 -4.61 -5.33
CA LEU A 17 -22.42 -5.11 -6.08
C LEU A 17 -22.85 -5.97 -7.27
N GLU A 18 -23.85 -6.84 -7.10
CA GLU A 18 -24.40 -7.66 -8.19
C GLU A 18 -24.99 -6.78 -9.29
N ALA A 19 -25.76 -5.74 -8.93
CA ALA A 19 -26.34 -4.79 -9.88
C ALA A 19 -25.26 -3.99 -10.65
N LEU A 20 -24.20 -3.55 -9.98
CA LEU A 20 -23.08 -2.83 -10.61
C LEU A 20 -22.23 -3.71 -11.55
N LEU A 21 -22.28 -5.02 -11.38
CA LEU A 21 -21.51 -5.98 -12.16
C LEU A 21 -22.35 -6.72 -13.21
N ASP A 22 -23.64 -6.39 -13.37
CA ASP A 22 -24.51 -7.03 -14.34
C ASP A 22 -24.04 -6.70 -15.77
N GLY A 23 -23.73 -7.72 -16.57
CA GLY A 23 -23.11 -7.57 -17.89
C GLY A 23 -21.64 -7.14 -17.91
N GLU A 24 -20.97 -7.02 -16.75
CA GLU A 24 -19.60 -6.50 -16.62
C GLU A 24 -18.60 -7.59 -16.21
N ASP A 25 -18.42 -8.61 -17.05
CA ASP A 25 -17.60 -9.80 -16.74
C ASP A 25 -16.13 -9.45 -16.47
N GLU A 26 -15.53 -8.52 -17.22
CA GLU A 26 -14.13 -8.11 -17.01
C GLU A 26 -13.93 -7.42 -15.65
N LEU A 27 -14.81 -6.46 -15.30
CA LEU A 27 -14.76 -5.77 -14.02
C LEU A 27 -14.97 -6.75 -12.85
N ARG A 28 -15.89 -7.70 -13.02
CA ARG A 28 -16.14 -8.78 -12.07
C ARG A 28 -14.88 -9.61 -11.85
N ASP A 29 -14.19 -10.02 -12.91
CA ASP A 29 -12.96 -10.82 -12.81
C ASP A 29 -11.82 -10.07 -12.14
N ARG A 30 -11.61 -8.80 -12.51
CA ARG A 30 -10.60 -7.90 -11.88
C ARG A 30 -10.87 -7.71 -10.40
N LEU A 31 -12.11 -7.35 -10.05
CA LEU A 31 -12.54 -7.21 -8.66
C LEU A 31 -12.31 -8.50 -7.87
N GLN A 32 -12.73 -9.64 -8.40
CA GLN A 32 -12.55 -10.92 -7.72
C GLN A 32 -11.07 -11.26 -7.56
N ALA A 33 -10.21 -10.97 -8.55
CA ALA A 33 -8.78 -11.20 -8.44
C ALA A 33 -8.18 -10.39 -7.28
N VAL A 34 -8.52 -9.11 -7.18
CA VAL A 34 -8.07 -8.24 -6.08
C VAL A 34 -8.57 -8.78 -4.74
N LEU A 35 -9.88 -9.03 -4.61
CA LEU A 35 -10.47 -9.50 -3.35
C LEU A 35 -9.91 -10.86 -2.91
N ARG A 36 -9.71 -11.80 -3.84
CA ARG A 36 -9.11 -13.11 -3.55
C ARG A 36 -7.68 -12.98 -3.03
N PHE A 37 -6.91 -12.04 -3.56
CA PHE A 37 -5.54 -11.80 -3.12
C PHE A 37 -5.50 -11.04 -1.79
N SER A 38 -6.16 -9.88 -1.70
CA SER A 38 -6.20 -9.03 -0.51
C SER A 38 -6.60 -9.78 0.76
N ARG A 39 -7.60 -10.68 0.68
CA ARG A 39 -8.08 -11.45 1.83
C ARG A 39 -7.05 -12.43 2.42
N LYS A 40 -5.98 -12.75 1.68
CA LYS A 40 -4.89 -13.61 2.14
C LYS A 40 -3.83 -12.83 2.91
N ILE A 41 -3.80 -11.51 2.81
CA ILE A 41 -2.75 -10.67 3.37
C ILE A 41 -3.18 -10.15 4.74
N ARG A 42 -2.35 -10.40 5.76
CA ARG A 42 -2.50 -9.87 7.12
C ARG A 42 -1.16 -9.26 7.49
N VAL A 43 -1.10 -7.94 7.46
CA VAL A 43 0.13 -7.18 7.61
C VAL A 43 0.26 -6.60 9.01
N SER A 44 1.47 -6.57 9.52
CA SER A 44 1.90 -5.70 10.61
C SER A 44 3.20 -5.02 10.20
N GLU A 45 3.48 -3.91 10.86
CA GLU A 45 4.70 -3.15 10.66
C GLU A 45 5.69 -3.39 11.80
N TYR A 46 6.98 -3.39 11.47
CA TYR A 46 8.04 -3.70 12.41
C TYR A 46 9.19 -2.72 12.25
N HIS A 47 9.55 -2.03 13.32
CA HIS A 47 10.83 -1.34 13.40
C HIS A 47 11.93 -2.38 13.59
N LEU A 48 12.79 -2.58 12.59
CA LEU A 48 13.88 -3.55 12.65
C LEU A 48 15.01 -3.10 13.59
N THR A 49 15.26 -1.81 13.60
CA THR A 49 16.39 -1.18 14.30
C THR A 49 16.05 0.27 14.65
N ASN A 50 16.77 0.82 15.63
CA ASN A 50 16.80 2.25 15.91
C ASN A 50 17.90 2.98 15.13
N ALA A 51 18.84 2.26 14.51
CA ALA A 51 20.01 2.82 13.87
C ALA A 51 19.74 3.21 12.41
N CYS A 52 20.13 4.43 12.04
CA CYS A 52 20.09 4.90 10.66
C CYS A 52 21.43 5.53 10.28
N ASN A 53 21.82 5.40 9.02
CA ASN A 53 23.03 6.00 8.46
C ASN A 53 22.83 7.44 7.97
N ILE A 54 21.61 8.00 8.10
CA ILE A 54 21.27 9.41 7.85
C ILE A 54 20.33 9.96 8.92
N ARG A 55 20.18 11.29 8.98
CA ARG A 55 19.37 12.05 9.95
C ARG A 55 18.49 13.06 9.20
N CYS A 56 17.51 12.55 8.47
CA CYS A 56 16.62 13.34 7.63
C CYS A 56 15.84 14.40 8.45
N LYS A 57 15.68 15.60 7.90
CA LYS A 57 14.69 16.59 8.33
C LYS A 57 13.29 16.15 7.87
N GLY A 58 12.28 16.34 8.72
CA GLY A 58 10.90 15.94 8.40
C GLY A 58 10.67 14.42 8.39
N CYS A 59 11.60 13.63 8.92
CA CYS A 59 11.38 12.21 9.14
C CYS A 59 10.76 12.01 10.52
N TRP A 60 9.48 11.63 10.55
CA TRP A 60 8.74 11.41 11.78
C TRP A 60 9.43 10.44 12.76
N PHE A 61 10.25 9.51 12.27
CA PHE A 61 11.02 8.58 13.09
C PHE A 61 11.97 9.31 14.05
N PHE A 62 12.56 10.44 13.63
CA PHE A 62 13.44 11.26 14.46
C PHE A 62 12.69 12.38 15.17
N GLU A 63 11.79 13.08 14.48
CA GLU A 63 11.06 14.24 15.03
C GLU A 63 10.25 13.87 16.28
N TYR A 64 9.71 12.64 16.32
CA TYR A 64 8.94 12.13 17.46
C TYR A 64 9.70 11.09 18.29
N GLY A 65 11.03 11.03 18.16
CA GLY A 65 11.91 10.26 19.04
C GLY A 65 11.73 8.73 18.97
N HIS A 66 11.26 8.16 17.86
CA HIS A 66 11.09 6.71 17.74
C HIS A 66 12.43 5.97 17.80
N ASP A 67 13.54 6.62 17.44
CA ASP A 67 14.91 6.11 17.52
C ASP A 67 15.43 5.96 18.97
N THR A 68 14.91 6.75 19.90
CA THR A 68 15.38 6.78 21.30
C THR A 68 14.35 6.28 22.31
N ALA A 69 13.06 6.22 21.94
CA ALA A 69 11.97 5.83 22.84
C ALA A 69 12.03 4.38 23.35
N THR A 70 12.77 3.49 22.69
CA THR A 70 12.88 2.07 23.09
C THR A 70 14.32 1.58 22.98
N ARG A 71 14.66 0.53 23.72
CA ARG A 71 15.97 -0.13 23.61
C ARG A 71 15.87 -1.30 22.65
N GLU A 72 16.52 -1.16 21.50
CA GLU A 72 16.56 -2.20 20.47
C GLU A 72 16.99 -3.57 21.01
N ALA A 73 16.22 -4.60 20.67
CA ALA A 73 16.57 -6.00 20.86
C ALA A 73 17.61 -6.41 19.81
N LYS A 74 18.75 -6.94 20.28
CA LYS A 74 19.87 -7.34 19.41
C LYS A 74 19.99 -8.84 19.20
N ASP A 75 19.22 -9.61 19.95
CA ASP A 75 19.29 -11.06 19.96
C ASP A 75 18.46 -11.67 18.83
N ALA A 76 19.09 -12.52 18.02
CA ALA A 76 18.48 -13.11 16.83
C ALA A 76 17.44 -14.18 17.21
N GLU A 77 17.69 -14.95 18.27
CA GLU A 77 16.77 -15.99 18.76
C GLU A 77 15.48 -15.36 19.30
N ALA A 78 15.58 -14.25 20.03
CA ALA A 78 14.44 -13.48 20.51
C ALA A 78 13.62 -12.89 19.35
N LEU A 79 14.28 -12.37 18.31
CA LEU A 79 13.59 -11.90 17.10
C LEU A 79 12.88 -13.07 16.40
N GLU A 80 13.53 -14.21 16.22
CA GLU A 80 12.92 -15.39 15.60
C GLU A 80 11.72 -15.89 16.42
N ALA A 81 11.84 -16.02 17.74
CA ALA A 81 10.74 -16.41 18.62
C ALA A 81 9.56 -15.43 18.54
N PHE A 82 9.84 -14.13 18.49
CA PHE A 82 8.83 -13.09 18.29
C PHE A 82 8.09 -13.25 16.95
N LEU A 83 8.81 -13.49 15.85
CA LEU A 83 8.19 -13.68 14.53
C LEU A 83 7.34 -14.96 14.46
N ILE A 84 7.80 -16.04 15.10
CA ILE A 84 6.99 -17.26 15.24
C ILE A 84 5.69 -16.95 15.97
N LYS A 85 5.74 -16.15 17.05
CA LYS A 85 4.54 -15.72 17.77
C LYS A 85 3.59 -14.90 16.89
N GLU A 86 4.12 -13.91 16.17
CA GLU A 86 3.33 -13.08 15.24
C GLU A 86 2.58 -13.93 14.20
N THR A 87 3.26 -14.93 13.63
CA THR A 87 2.66 -15.79 12.61
C THR A 87 1.73 -16.86 13.16
N LYS A 88 2.03 -17.48 14.31
CA LYS A 88 1.25 -18.59 14.86
C LYS A 88 0.05 -18.13 15.70
N GLU A 89 0.22 -17.07 16.49
CA GLU A 89 -0.82 -16.60 17.42
C GLU A 89 -1.67 -15.50 16.78
N ARG A 90 -1.05 -14.44 16.25
CA ARG A 90 -1.76 -13.30 15.64
C ARG A 90 -2.12 -13.54 14.17
N ARG A 91 -1.60 -14.61 13.57
CA ARG A 91 -1.84 -15.02 12.18
C ARG A 91 -1.44 -13.94 11.17
N VAL A 92 -0.47 -13.10 11.52
CA VAL A 92 0.16 -12.16 10.60
C VAL A 92 1.02 -12.95 9.62
N ASN A 93 1.00 -12.59 8.34
CA ASN A 93 1.77 -13.28 7.30
C ASN A 93 2.47 -12.32 6.33
N ALA A 94 2.32 -11.02 6.55
CA ALA A 94 3.00 -9.99 5.80
C ALA A 94 3.73 -9.05 6.76
N ALA A 95 4.99 -8.76 6.46
CA ALA A 95 5.79 -7.79 7.19
C ALA A 95 6.04 -6.57 6.33
N LEU A 96 5.71 -5.41 6.88
CA LEU A 96 6.31 -4.15 6.47
C LEU A 96 7.43 -3.84 7.46
N VAL A 97 8.67 -3.98 7.02
CA VAL A 97 9.85 -3.78 7.86
C VAL A 97 10.43 -2.40 7.59
N ILE A 98 10.44 -1.57 8.63
CA ILE A 98 10.94 -0.21 8.64
C ILE A 98 11.96 -0.06 9.78
N GLY A 99 12.15 1.17 10.27
CA GLY A 99 12.88 1.45 11.49
C GLY A 99 14.37 1.59 11.25
N GLY A 100 14.90 2.75 11.65
CA GLY A 100 16.21 3.21 11.23
C GLY A 100 16.40 2.97 9.73
N GLU A 101 17.52 2.35 9.35
CA GLU A 101 17.75 1.85 8.00
C GLU A 101 17.82 0.31 8.00
N PRO A 102 16.80 -0.40 7.48
CA PRO A 102 16.76 -1.86 7.50
C PRO A 102 17.92 -2.55 6.74
N THR A 103 18.40 -1.95 5.64
CA THR A 103 19.47 -2.55 4.82
C THR A 103 20.84 -2.58 5.53
N LEU A 104 20.96 -1.96 6.70
CA LEU A 104 22.12 -2.13 7.59
C LEU A 104 22.18 -3.54 8.21
N PHE A 105 21.06 -4.26 8.28
CA PHE A 105 20.93 -5.52 9.04
C PHE A 105 20.27 -6.64 8.21
N PRO A 106 20.87 -7.07 7.09
CA PRO A 106 20.31 -8.10 6.23
C PRO A 106 20.05 -9.42 6.98
N ASP A 107 20.90 -9.83 7.93
CA ASP A 107 20.70 -11.07 8.68
C ASP A 107 19.40 -11.08 9.50
N ARG A 108 18.99 -9.92 10.03
CA ARG A 108 17.70 -9.78 10.70
C ARG A 108 16.54 -9.82 9.70
N LEU A 109 16.69 -9.18 8.54
CA LEU A 109 15.70 -9.26 7.46
C LEU A 109 15.50 -10.69 6.97
N ARG A 110 16.54 -11.53 6.96
CA ARG A 110 16.41 -12.96 6.59
C ARG A 110 15.44 -13.71 7.51
N LEU A 111 15.34 -13.34 8.79
CA LEU A 111 14.37 -13.95 9.70
C LEU A 111 12.92 -13.60 9.31
N TYR A 112 12.65 -12.37 8.86
CA TYR A 112 11.34 -12.01 8.33
C TYR A 112 11.00 -12.82 7.07
N VAL A 113 11.92 -12.93 6.12
CA VAL A 113 11.74 -13.72 4.89
C VAL A 113 11.53 -15.21 5.20
N LYS A 114 12.23 -15.75 6.21
CA LYS A 114 12.07 -17.13 6.66
C LYS A 114 10.67 -17.43 7.18
N HIS A 115 10.06 -16.50 7.91
CA HIS A 115 8.80 -16.73 8.63
C HIS A 115 7.57 -16.18 7.92
N MET A 116 7.70 -15.18 7.05
CA MET A 116 6.58 -14.52 6.39
C MET A 116 6.74 -14.54 4.85
N PRO A 117 5.70 -15.00 4.11
CA PRO A 117 5.76 -15.09 2.64
C PRO A 117 5.75 -13.73 1.93
N TYR A 118 5.28 -12.67 2.60
CA TYR A 118 5.15 -11.33 2.02
C TYR A 118 5.97 -10.35 2.85
N VAL A 119 7.11 -9.90 2.31
CA VAL A 119 7.99 -8.97 3.01
C VAL A 119 8.20 -7.74 2.14
N THR A 120 7.98 -6.58 2.73
CA THR A 120 8.27 -5.28 2.15
C THR A 120 9.19 -4.54 3.11
N ILE A 121 10.22 -3.88 2.61
CA ILE A 121 11.09 -3.00 3.40
C ILE A 121 10.95 -1.55 2.96
N SER A 122 11.08 -0.61 3.91
CA SER A 122 11.32 0.81 3.59
C SER A 122 12.79 1.13 3.81
N SER A 123 13.46 1.68 2.79
CA SER A 123 14.89 1.99 2.83
C SER A 123 15.16 3.40 2.31
N ASN A 124 16.23 4.02 2.80
CA ASN A 124 16.75 5.27 2.29
C ASN A 124 17.54 5.11 0.97
N GLY A 125 17.89 3.88 0.58
CA GLY A 125 18.52 3.57 -0.70
C GLY A 125 20.05 3.67 -0.75
N LEU A 126 20.72 4.11 0.32
CA LEU A 126 22.18 4.29 0.33
C LEU A 126 22.95 2.97 0.37
N ARG A 127 22.31 1.89 0.83
CA ARG A 127 22.86 0.53 0.75
C ARG A 127 21.94 -0.34 -0.06
N ARG A 128 22.53 -1.15 -0.94
CA ARG A 128 21.84 -2.16 -1.74
C ARG A 128 21.52 -3.38 -0.88
N LEU A 129 20.27 -3.81 -0.87
CA LEU A 129 19.89 -5.13 -0.35
C LEU A 129 20.37 -6.21 -1.35
N PRO A 130 21.11 -7.25 -0.90
CA PRO A 130 21.54 -8.32 -1.79
C PRO A 130 20.34 -9.03 -2.44
N MET A 131 20.55 -9.62 -3.62
CA MET A 131 19.51 -10.39 -4.30
C MET A 131 19.28 -11.75 -3.62
N GLU A 132 20.38 -12.45 -3.32
CA GLU A 132 20.34 -13.83 -2.81
C GLU A 132 19.59 -13.95 -1.47
N GLY A 133 18.48 -14.67 -1.50
CA GLY A 133 17.56 -14.90 -0.39
C GLY A 133 16.67 -13.70 -0.06
N PHE A 134 16.55 -12.74 -0.96
CA PHE A 134 15.64 -11.59 -0.89
C PHE A 134 14.94 -11.31 -2.24
N GLU A 135 14.84 -12.32 -3.10
CA GLU A 135 14.30 -12.21 -4.46
C GLU A 135 12.83 -11.78 -4.47
N ASN A 136 12.08 -12.17 -3.42
CA ASN A 136 10.67 -11.90 -3.27
C ASN A 136 10.36 -10.79 -2.25
N VAL A 137 11.33 -9.94 -1.91
CA VAL A 137 11.15 -8.79 -1.01
C VAL A 137 10.85 -7.55 -1.82
N ALA A 138 9.77 -6.84 -1.50
CA ALA A 138 9.49 -5.52 -2.08
C ALA A 138 10.27 -4.43 -1.35
N ILE A 139 10.75 -3.41 -2.06
CA ILE A 139 11.64 -2.36 -1.52
C ILE A 139 11.06 -1.00 -1.87
N GLY A 140 10.57 -0.28 -0.86
CA GLY A 140 10.16 1.12 -0.96
C GLY A 140 11.36 2.04 -0.70
N LEU A 141 11.82 2.74 -1.72
CA LEU A 141 12.93 3.68 -1.64
C LEU A 141 12.41 5.08 -1.36
N THR A 142 12.71 5.62 -0.19
CA THR A 142 12.26 6.97 0.18
C THR A 142 12.91 8.02 -0.73
N LEU A 143 12.16 9.08 -1.09
CA LEU A 143 12.62 10.27 -1.80
C LEU A 143 11.81 11.49 -1.35
N PHE A 144 12.44 12.62 -0.97
CA PHE A 144 11.74 13.82 -0.52
C PHE A 144 11.98 15.00 -1.47
N GLY A 145 10.90 15.68 -1.89
CA GLY A 145 10.95 16.93 -2.66
C GLY A 145 11.40 16.81 -4.12
N GLY A 146 12.36 15.93 -4.41
CA GLY A 146 12.95 15.77 -5.73
C GLY A 146 14.06 16.79 -5.99
N GLY A 147 14.78 16.61 -7.10
CA GLY A 147 15.89 17.49 -7.46
C GLY A 147 16.92 17.65 -6.32
N PRO A 148 17.48 18.86 -6.10
CA PRO A 148 18.42 19.12 -5.01
C PRO A 148 17.81 18.99 -3.60
N MET A 149 16.48 18.99 -3.48
CA MET A 149 15.81 19.01 -2.18
C MET A 149 15.99 17.71 -1.41
N ASP A 150 16.14 16.58 -2.12
CA ASP A 150 16.36 15.28 -1.47
C ASP A 150 17.66 15.29 -0.65
N ASP A 151 18.73 15.89 -1.17
CA ASP A 151 19.98 16.08 -0.42
C ASP A 151 19.81 17.10 0.72
N GLN A 152 19.07 18.20 0.50
CA GLN A 152 18.83 19.22 1.54
C GLN A 152 18.06 18.67 2.75
N LEU A 153 17.11 17.77 2.51
CA LEU A 153 16.26 17.18 3.53
C LEU A 153 16.87 15.91 4.12
N ARG A 154 17.52 15.06 3.31
CA ARG A 154 17.92 13.70 3.71
C ARG A 154 19.42 13.44 3.68
N GLY A 155 20.18 14.25 2.92
CA GLY A 155 21.63 14.17 2.79
C GLY A 155 22.39 14.63 4.03
N ILE A 156 22.02 14.15 5.22
CA ILE A 156 22.56 14.56 6.52
C ILE A 156 23.03 13.29 7.24
N LYS A 157 24.30 13.23 7.61
CA LYS A 157 24.86 12.11 8.40
C LYS A 157 24.43 12.23 9.87
N PRO A 158 24.46 11.14 10.66
CA PRO A 158 24.21 11.21 12.11
C PRO A 158 25.09 12.22 12.85
N SER A 159 26.29 12.52 12.32
CA SER A 159 27.18 13.57 12.82
C SER A 159 26.73 15.01 12.52
N GLY A 160 25.60 15.22 11.83
CA GLY A 160 25.13 16.53 11.36
C GLY A 160 25.76 17.03 10.05
N ARG A 161 26.92 16.49 9.65
CA ARG A 161 27.56 16.79 8.35
C ARG A 161 26.66 16.43 7.16
N THR A 162 26.49 17.37 6.24
CA THR A 162 25.76 17.18 4.99
C THR A 162 26.59 16.43 3.93
N PHE A 163 25.91 15.82 2.96
CA PHE A 163 26.49 15.24 1.76
C PHE A 163 25.49 15.32 0.61
N SER A 164 25.97 15.12 -0.61
CA SER A 164 25.15 15.15 -1.83
C SER A 164 25.17 13.81 -2.57
N GLY A 165 24.26 13.66 -3.53
CA GLY A 165 24.15 12.46 -4.38
C GLY A 165 23.41 11.32 -3.71
N LEU A 166 22.52 11.59 -2.74
CA LEU A 166 21.71 10.56 -2.10
C LEU A 166 20.79 9.88 -3.12
N PHE A 167 20.07 10.67 -3.93
CA PHE A 167 19.21 10.14 -4.99
C PHE A 167 20.01 9.37 -6.05
N GLU A 168 21.16 9.89 -6.50
CA GLU A 168 22.03 9.18 -7.46
C GLU A 168 22.51 7.82 -6.92
N THR A 169 22.87 7.79 -5.63
CA THR A 169 23.31 6.56 -4.98
C THR A 169 22.16 5.54 -4.93
N ALA A 170 20.94 5.98 -4.59
CA ALA A 170 19.76 5.12 -4.58
C ALA A 170 19.43 4.59 -5.99
N LEU A 171 19.47 5.44 -7.02
CA LEU A 171 19.31 5.03 -8.42
C LEU A 171 20.35 3.97 -8.81
N GLY A 172 21.63 4.22 -8.51
CA GLY A 172 22.72 3.28 -8.83
C GLY A 172 22.61 1.93 -8.12
N ASN A 173 22.21 1.92 -6.84
CA ASN A 173 22.07 0.70 -6.05
C ASN A 173 20.90 -0.19 -6.53
N TYR A 174 19.84 0.41 -7.09
CA TYR A 174 18.58 -0.28 -7.41
C TYR A 174 18.17 -0.18 -8.89
N ARG A 175 19.11 0.13 -9.78
CA ARG A 175 18.90 0.14 -11.23
C ARG A 175 18.38 -1.20 -11.72
N ASP A 176 17.28 -1.14 -12.47
CA ASP A 176 16.55 -2.29 -13.04
C ASP A 176 16.18 -3.37 -12.01
N ASP A 177 16.22 -3.07 -10.70
CA ASP A 177 15.85 -4.01 -9.66
C ASP A 177 14.32 -4.09 -9.59
N PRO A 178 13.70 -5.21 -10.00
CA PRO A 178 12.24 -5.32 -10.04
C PRO A 178 11.62 -5.32 -8.64
N ARG A 179 12.43 -5.48 -7.59
CA ARG A 179 11.97 -5.40 -6.21
C ARG A 179 11.71 -3.97 -5.77
N ALA A 180 12.32 -2.99 -6.43
CA ALA A 180 12.44 -1.63 -5.94
C ALA A 180 11.53 -0.64 -6.67
N GLY A 181 10.78 0.13 -5.88
CA GLY A 181 10.02 1.30 -6.32
C GLY A 181 10.27 2.48 -5.38
N PHE A 182 10.18 3.70 -5.91
CA PHE A 182 10.38 4.92 -5.14
C PHE A 182 9.08 5.36 -4.46
N ILE A 183 9.17 5.76 -3.20
CA ILE A 183 8.12 6.43 -2.42
C ILE A 183 8.48 7.91 -2.34
N TYR A 184 7.92 8.68 -3.28
CA TYR A 184 8.30 10.07 -3.51
C TYR A 184 7.38 11.02 -2.77
N ALA A 185 7.83 11.54 -1.63
CA ALA A 185 7.14 12.56 -0.85
C ALA A 185 7.18 13.91 -1.57
N LEU A 186 6.04 14.27 -2.16
CA LEU A 186 5.83 15.54 -2.86
C LEU A 186 5.65 16.68 -1.87
N THR A 187 6.07 17.88 -2.27
CA THR A 187 5.97 19.12 -1.49
C THR A 187 5.75 20.30 -2.43
N GLU A 188 5.08 21.34 -1.96
CA GLU A 188 4.80 22.55 -2.75
C GLU A 188 6.05 23.36 -3.14
N THR A 189 7.15 23.16 -2.41
CA THR A 189 8.44 23.81 -2.72
C THR A 189 9.25 23.03 -3.75
N GLY A 190 8.82 21.83 -4.14
CA GLY A 190 9.52 20.94 -5.07
C GLY A 190 8.73 20.65 -6.35
N ILE A 191 7.68 21.43 -6.64
CA ILE A 191 6.78 21.24 -7.79
C ILE A 191 7.57 21.15 -9.10
N GLU A 192 8.53 22.05 -9.30
CA GLU A 192 9.37 22.13 -10.49
C GLU A 192 10.27 20.89 -10.71
N HIS A 193 10.44 20.06 -9.69
CA HIS A 193 11.30 18.88 -9.75
C HIS A 193 10.53 17.57 -9.98
N ILE A 194 9.20 17.59 -9.94
CA ILE A 194 8.38 16.37 -9.98
C ILE A 194 8.61 15.62 -11.29
N GLU A 195 8.47 16.29 -12.44
CA GLU A 195 8.63 15.64 -13.74
C GLU A 195 10.05 15.08 -13.95
N ASP A 196 11.09 15.87 -13.73
CA ASP A 196 12.49 15.43 -13.92
C ASP A 196 12.81 14.22 -13.02
N THR A 197 12.38 14.27 -11.77
CA THR A 197 12.54 13.16 -10.83
C THR A 197 11.87 11.88 -11.35
N VAL A 198 10.63 11.96 -11.83
CA VAL A 198 9.90 10.81 -12.40
C VAL A 198 10.60 10.26 -13.64
N VAL A 199 11.08 11.13 -14.53
CA VAL A 199 11.85 10.74 -15.73
C VAL A 199 13.09 9.96 -15.34
N ARG A 200 13.83 10.43 -14.33
CA ARG A 200 15.04 9.75 -13.86
C ARG A 200 14.76 8.39 -13.22
N ILE A 201 13.65 8.26 -12.49
CA ILE A 201 13.21 6.97 -11.92
C ILE A 201 12.83 5.99 -13.06
N ARG A 202 12.09 6.47 -14.07
CA ARG A 202 11.74 5.68 -15.26
C ARG A 202 12.98 5.18 -15.99
N ASP A 203 13.92 6.09 -16.27
CA ASP A 203 15.14 5.79 -17.02
C ASP A 203 16.09 4.87 -16.24
N ASN A 204 15.89 4.74 -14.92
CA ASN A 204 16.57 3.77 -14.06
C ASN A 204 15.90 2.38 -14.02
N GLY A 205 14.76 2.21 -14.70
CA GLY A 205 14.01 0.96 -14.77
C GLY A 205 13.02 0.73 -13.62
N ASN A 206 12.85 1.70 -12.72
CA ASN A 206 11.97 1.54 -11.54
C ASN A 206 10.59 2.18 -11.77
N ARG A 207 9.76 2.12 -10.72
CA ARG A 207 8.43 2.75 -10.63
C ARG A 207 8.38 3.70 -9.45
N VAL A 208 7.40 4.59 -9.44
CA VAL A 208 7.20 5.57 -8.36
C VAL A 208 5.77 5.56 -7.86
N ASN A 209 5.62 5.61 -6.54
CA ASN A 209 4.38 5.97 -5.86
C ASN A 209 4.60 7.32 -5.18
N PHE A 210 3.72 8.28 -5.45
CA PHE A 210 3.70 9.54 -4.75
C PHE A 210 3.25 9.37 -3.29
N ASN A 211 3.95 10.08 -2.44
CA ASN A 211 3.68 10.26 -1.03
C ASN A 211 3.56 11.77 -0.76
N PHE A 212 3.16 12.15 0.44
CA PHE A 212 3.07 13.53 0.88
C PHE A 212 4.21 13.84 1.85
N TYR A 213 4.99 14.89 1.58
CA TYR A 213 5.97 15.39 2.53
C TYR A 213 5.26 16.24 3.58
N SER A 214 5.24 15.78 4.83
CA SER A 214 4.70 16.55 5.96
C SER A 214 5.83 17.33 6.63
N ALA A 215 5.70 18.64 6.72
CA ALA A 215 6.67 19.50 7.41
C ALA A 215 6.41 19.45 8.93
N TYR A 216 6.87 18.39 9.59
CA TYR A 216 6.59 18.15 11.02
C TYR A 216 7.15 19.21 11.98
N ASP A 217 7.99 20.12 11.49
CA ASP A 217 8.48 21.30 12.19
C ASP A 217 7.53 22.51 12.14
N ALA A 218 6.45 22.44 11.35
CA ALA A 218 5.41 23.46 11.24
C ALA A 218 4.19 23.20 12.16
N GLU A 219 3.37 24.23 12.38
CA GLU A 219 2.15 24.16 13.21
C GLU A 219 1.07 23.24 12.59
N ASP A 220 0.87 23.33 11.27
CA ASP A 220 0.12 22.35 10.48
C ASP A 220 1.05 21.70 9.46
N PRO A 221 1.56 20.48 9.73
CA PRO A 221 2.48 19.77 8.83
C PRO A 221 1.91 19.45 7.44
N THR A 222 0.60 19.65 7.22
CA THR A 222 -0.10 19.32 5.98
C THR A 222 -0.64 20.54 5.25
N ALA A 223 -0.47 21.74 5.81
CA ALA A 223 -0.87 22.97 5.16
C ALA A 223 0.00 23.22 3.92
N LEU A 224 -0.65 23.50 2.79
CA LEU A 224 0.01 23.85 1.53
C LEU A 224 -0.58 25.17 1.02
N ALA A 225 0.27 26.18 0.88
CA ALA A 225 -0.06 27.44 0.21
C ALA A 225 -0.28 27.27 -1.30
N ARG A 226 0.38 26.31 -1.94
CA ARG A 226 0.30 25.99 -3.38
C ARG A 226 -0.31 24.61 -3.64
N GLN A 227 -1.32 24.22 -2.85
CA GLN A 227 -1.95 22.89 -2.95
C GLN A 227 -2.48 22.57 -4.35
N GLU A 228 -3.13 23.55 -4.99
CA GLU A 228 -3.73 23.39 -6.33
C GLU A 228 -2.66 23.16 -7.39
N GLU A 229 -1.61 23.99 -7.40
CA GLU A 229 -0.48 23.84 -8.32
C GLU A 229 0.25 22.51 -8.14
N LEU A 230 0.45 22.07 -6.88
CA LEU A 230 1.02 20.76 -6.59
C LEU A 230 0.16 19.62 -7.14
N LEU A 231 -1.16 19.73 -6.99
CA LEU A 231 -2.12 18.75 -7.48
C LEU A 231 -2.13 18.68 -9.00
N GLU A 232 -2.21 19.83 -9.67
CA GLU A 232 -2.17 19.94 -11.12
C GLU A 232 -0.91 19.31 -11.70
N GLU A 233 0.25 19.63 -11.13
CA GLU A 233 1.53 19.08 -11.60
C GLU A 233 1.61 17.57 -11.37
N ALA A 234 1.22 17.08 -10.19
CA ALA A 234 1.24 15.64 -9.90
C ALA A 234 0.32 14.85 -10.86
N LEU A 235 -0.87 15.38 -11.16
CA LEU A 235 -1.80 14.78 -12.12
C LEU A 235 -1.28 14.84 -13.55
N ARG A 236 -0.69 15.98 -13.97
CA ARG A 236 -0.08 16.14 -15.29
C ARG A 236 1.06 15.14 -15.51
N VAL A 237 1.96 15.00 -14.54
CA VAL A 237 3.07 14.03 -14.58
C VAL A 237 2.54 12.60 -14.60
N ARG A 238 1.52 12.28 -13.78
CA ARG A 238 0.86 10.97 -13.83
C ARG A 238 0.23 10.67 -15.19
N ALA A 239 -0.38 11.65 -15.84
CA ALA A 239 -0.96 11.48 -17.18
C ALA A 239 0.12 11.27 -18.25
N LYS A 240 1.27 11.95 -18.12
CA LYS A 240 2.40 11.83 -19.05
C LYS A 240 3.21 10.54 -18.89
N TYR A 241 3.30 10.00 -17.66
CA TYR A 241 4.09 8.81 -17.34
C TYR A 241 3.27 7.72 -16.63
N PRO A 242 2.18 7.22 -17.25
CA PRO A 242 1.21 6.31 -16.61
C PRO A 242 1.82 4.96 -16.20
N GLU A 243 2.80 4.48 -16.98
CA GLU A 243 3.50 3.24 -16.69
C GLU A 243 4.50 3.36 -15.54
N THR A 244 4.97 4.58 -15.25
CA THR A 244 5.99 4.83 -14.21
C THR A 244 5.36 5.22 -12.87
N VAL A 245 4.38 6.12 -12.91
CA VAL A 245 3.68 6.62 -11.72
C VAL A 245 2.52 5.69 -11.39
N VAL A 246 2.71 4.87 -10.37
CA VAL A 246 1.73 3.84 -9.97
C VAL A 246 0.49 4.48 -9.35
N SER A 247 0.65 5.58 -8.61
CA SER A 247 -0.42 6.37 -7.98
C SER A 247 -1.56 6.67 -8.96
N THR A 248 -2.79 6.34 -8.60
CA THR A 248 -3.95 6.68 -9.44
C THR A 248 -4.34 8.15 -9.28
N PRO A 249 -4.99 8.77 -10.29
CA PRO A 249 -5.46 10.16 -10.18
C PRO A 249 -6.31 10.41 -8.93
N TYR A 250 -7.22 9.48 -8.61
CA TYR A 250 -8.04 9.52 -7.41
C TYR A 250 -7.19 9.53 -6.13
N TYR A 251 -6.19 8.64 -6.03
CA TYR A 251 -5.29 8.59 -4.88
C TYR A 251 -4.46 9.87 -4.74
N ILE A 252 -3.92 10.41 -5.84
CA ILE A 252 -3.14 11.66 -5.85
C ILE A 252 -3.98 12.80 -5.26
N ARG A 253 -5.21 12.98 -5.73
CA ARG A 253 -6.16 13.97 -5.18
C ARG A 253 -6.39 13.77 -3.70
N THR A 254 -6.68 12.55 -3.26
CA THR A 254 -6.98 12.28 -1.86
C THR A 254 -5.76 12.48 -0.96
N MET A 255 -4.58 12.10 -1.41
CA MET A 255 -3.33 12.30 -0.67
C MET A 255 -3.00 13.79 -0.52
N ILE A 256 -3.06 14.57 -1.60
CA ILE A 256 -2.68 16.00 -1.56
C ILE A 256 -3.72 16.83 -0.80
N THR A 257 -5.01 16.66 -1.10
CA THR A 257 -6.07 17.47 -0.49
C THR A 257 -6.51 16.96 0.88
N GLY A 258 -6.23 15.69 1.17
CA GLY A 258 -6.78 15.02 2.34
C GLY A 258 -8.25 14.68 2.28
N ARG A 259 -8.88 14.80 1.11
CA ARG A 259 -10.32 14.65 0.93
C ARG A 259 -10.63 13.53 -0.05
N SER A 260 -11.71 12.83 0.23
CA SER A 260 -12.34 11.87 -0.67
C SER A 260 -13.80 12.29 -0.88
N HIS A 261 -14.50 11.63 -1.80
CA HIS A 261 -15.94 11.86 -2.00
C HIS A 261 -16.80 11.53 -0.76
N PHE A 262 -16.22 10.86 0.25
CA PHE A 262 -16.92 10.41 1.46
C PHE A 262 -16.34 11.01 2.75
N GLY A 263 -15.47 12.04 2.66
CA GLY A 263 -15.05 12.80 3.82
C GLY A 263 -13.60 13.27 3.78
N ARG A 264 -13.07 13.63 4.95
CA ARG A 264 -11.69 14.07 5.15
C ARG A 264 -10.92 12.99 5.90
N PHE A 265 -9.69 12.73 5.48
CA PHE A 265 -8.80 11.83 6.20
C PHE A 265 -8.37 12.44 7.54
N GLY A 266 -8.38 11.61 8.57
CA GLY A 266 -7.98 11.94 9.93
C GLY A 266 -8.02 10.70 10.83
N TYR A 267 -7.80 10.90 12.13
CA TYR A 267 -7.73 9.82 13.11
C TYR A 267 -8.92 8.86 13.07
N ASP A 268 -10.13 9.42 13.05
CA ASP A 268 -11.38 8.65 13.16
C ASP A 268 -11.62 7.67 12.00
N VAL A 269 -10.97 7.91 10.86
CA VAL A 269 -11.15 7.10 9.65
C VAL A 269 -9.88 6.36 9.23
N CYS A 270 -8.73 6.65 9.85
CA CYS A 270 -7.46 6.01 9.52
C CYS A 270 -7.48 4.53 9.93
N PRO A 271 -7.24 3.58 9.00
CA PRO A 271 -7.27 2.16 9.34
C PRO A 271 -5.92 1.60 9.78
N SER A 272 -4.83 2.36 9.61
CA SER A 272 -3.45 1.92 9.83
C SER A 272 -2.94 2.24 11.24
N LEU A 273 -3.71 1.82 12.25
CA LEU A 273 -3.44 2.00 13.67
C LEU A 273 -3.24 0.65 14.36
N SER A 274 -2.43 0.63 15.42
CA SER A 274 -2.15 -0.61 16.13
C SER A 274 -3.34 -1.03 16.98
N GLN A 275 -3.99 -2.13 16.63
CA GLN A 275 -5.21 -2.56 17.33
C GLN A 275 -4.98 -2.87 18.81
N ASP A 276 -3.79 -3.34 19.17
CA ASP A 276 -3.48 -3.71 20.56
C ASP A 276 -3.01 -2.50 21.40
N HIS A 277 -2.93 -1.31 20.82
CA HIS A 277 -2.56 -0.10 21.56
C HIS A 277 -3.78 0.47 22.31
N ALA A 278 -3.64 0.63 23.64
CA ALA A 278 -4.74 1.02 24.53
C ALA A 278 -5.44 2.33 24.15
N GLY A 279 -4.73 3.25 23.49
CA GLY A 279 -5.26 4.53 23.01
C GLY A 279 -6.32 4.44 21.89
N HIS A 280 -6.60 3.24 21.36
CA HIS A 280 -7.56 3.06 20.25
C HIS A 280 -8.88 2.40 20.62
N ALA A 281 -9.17 2.19 21.91
CA ALA A 281 -10.42 1.55 22.34
C ALA A 281 -11.67 2.15 21.66
N ASP A 282 -11.80 3.48 21.70
CA ASP A 282 -12.92 4.19 21.05
C ASP A 282 -12.87 4.10 19.52
N ARG A 283 -11.67 4.19 18.96
CA ARG A 283 -11.46 4.12 17.51
C ARG A 283 -11.83 2.76 16.93
N LEU A 284 -11.62 1.67 17.67
CA LEU A 284 -11.98 0.32 17.24
C LEU A 284 -13.48 0.08 17.19
N VAL A 285 -14.29 0.89 17.89
CA VAL A 285 -15.75 0.74 17.96
C VAL A 285 -16.51 1.86 17.24
N ASN A 286 -15.82 2.84 16.64
CA ASN A 286 -16.45 3.99 16.00
C ASN A 286 -17.12 3.70 14.63
N GLY A 287 -17.12 2.43 14.19
CA GLY A 287 -17.76 1.98 12.95
C GLY A 287 -16.94 2.16 11.68
N ASN A 288 -15.79 2.85 11.72
CA ASN A 288 -14.90 2.97 10.56
C ASN A 288 -13.95 1.77 10.46
N PRO A 289 -13.65 1.28 9.25
CA PRO A 289 -12.77 0.11 9.07
C PRO A 289 -11.37 0.30 9.68
N VAL A 290 -10.76 -0.82 10.05
CA VAL A 290 -9.36 -0.92 10.48
C VAL A 290 -8.67 -2.05 9.72
N LEU A 291 -7.35 -1.98 9.57
CA LEU A 291 -6.58 -3.09 9.00
C LEU A 291 -6.57 -4.26 9.99
N PRO A 292 -7.18 -5.43 9.67
CA PRO A 292 -7.30 -6.54 10.61
C PRO A 292 -5.94 -7.01 11.13
N PHE A 293 -5.81 -7.17 12.46
CA PHE A 293 -4.59 -7.63 13.14
C PHE A 293 -3.37 -6.71 12.97
N PHE A 294 -3.53 -5.51 12.43
CA PHE A 294 -2.41 -4.60 12.25
C PHE A 294 -1.91 -4.09 13.60
N ASN A 295 -0.62 -4.25 13.84
CA ASN A 295 0.16 -3.50 14.83
C ASN A 295 1.43 -2.98 14.17
N THR A 296 1.93 -1.88 14.70
CA THR A 296 3.32 -1.45 14.52
C THR A 296 4.11 -1.79 15.78
N TRP A 297 5.20 -2.53 15.64
CA TRP A 297 6.07 -2.90 16.75
C TRP A 297 7.37 -2.10 16.75
N ALA A 298 7.79 -1.66 17.94
CA ALA A 298 9.09 -1.06 18.14
C ALA A 298 10.21 -2.12 18.03
N ALA A 299 11.46 -1.65 17.91
CA ALA A 299 12.62 -2.52 17.74
C ALA A 299 13.01 -3.31 19.02
N ASP A 300 12.26 -3.13 20.12
CA ASP A 300 12.41 -3.90 21.37
C ASP A 300 11.59 -5.20 21.39
N LEU A 301 10.84 -5.48 20.33
CA LEU A 301 9.97 -6.65 20.14
C LEU A 301 8.82 -6.75 21.16
N LYS A 302 8.49 -5.65 21.84
CA LYS A 302 7.50 -5.63 22.94
C LYS A 302 6.55 -4.45 22.86
N THR A 303 7.06 -3.28 22.53
CA THR A 303 6.30 -2.05 22.55
C THR A 303 5.46 -1.95 21.27
N VAL A 304 4.14 -1.92 21.45
CA VAL A 304 3.20 -1.59 20.38
C VAL A 304 3.21 -0.07 20.22
N LYS A 305 3.54 0.41 19.01
CA LYS A 305 3.47 1.83 18.65
C LYS A 305 2.02 2.23 18.37
N PHE A 306 1.72 3.51 18.39
CA PHE A 306 0.36 4.02 18.15
C PHE A 306 -0.15 3.64 16.76
N CYS A 307 0.62 3.91 15.71
CA CYS A 307 0.23 3.62 14.32
C CYS A 307 1.46 3.33 13.45
N CYS A 308 1.23 3.21 12.14
CA CYS A 308 2.28 3.07 11.11
C CYS A 308 3.29 4.23 11.00
N THR A 309 3.08 5.32 11.74
CA THR A 309 3.91 6.53 11.66
C THR A 309 4.15 7.11 13.06
N SER A 310 3.80 8.38 13.29
CA SER A 310 4.15 9.16 14.48
C SER A 310 3.14 9.15 15.61
N GLY A 311 1.89 8.82 15.32
CA GLY A 311 0.76 9.08 16.22
C GLY A 311 0.23 10.52 16.21
N HIS A 312 0.84 11.42 15.44
CA HIS A 312 0.37 12.79 15.27
C HIS A 312 -0.61 12.90 14.09
N CYS A 313 -1.89 12.63 14.37
CA CYS A 313 -2.90 12.41 13.31
C CYS A 313 -3.33 13.68 12.55
N ASN A 314 -3.32 14.85 13.20
CA ASN A 314 -3.78 16.10 12.59
C ASN A 314 -2.88 16.58 11.44
N GLY A 315 -1.61 16.16 11.43
CA GLY A 315 -0.62 16.48 10.40
C GLY A 315 -0.18 15.27 9.58
N CYS A 316 -1.04 14.24 9.44
CA CYS A 316 -0.66 13.01 8.73
C CYS A 316 -1.34 12.91 7.34
N ARG A 317 -0.50 12.80 6.30
CA ARG A 317 -0.87 12.44 4.93
C ARG A 317 -0.02 11.28 4.39
N ASP A 318 0.51 10.46 5.29
CA ASP A 318 1.39 9.37 4.90
C ASP A 318 0.70 8.44 3.90
N SER A 319 1.44 8.11 2.84
CA SER A 319 0.97 7.30 1.72
C SER A 319 0.30 6.01 2.16
N GLN A 320 0.85 5.30 3.16
CA GLN A 320 0.33 4.03 3.65
C GLN A 320 -0.99 4.22 4.40
N ALA A 321 -1.10 5.29 5.17
CA ALA A 321 -2.30 5.58 5.93
C ALA A 321 -3.46 5.99 5.00
N VAL A 322 -3.18 6.85 4.02
CA VAL A 322 -4.18 7.33 3.05
C VAL A 322 -4.59 6.23 2.07
N ILE A 323 -3.65 5.45 1.51
CA ILE A 323 -4.01 4.38 0.56
C ILE A 323 -4.78 3.26 1.27
N SER A 324 -4.42 2.94 2.51
CA SER A 324 -5.17 1.96 3.29
C SER A 324 -6.59 2.44 3.55
N TRP A 325 -6.77 3.73 3.91
CA TRP A 325 -8.10 4.33 4.08
C TRP A 325 -8.97 4.13 2.83
N MET A 326 -8.38 4.28 1.64
CA MET A 326 -9.08 4.07 0.38
C MET A 326 -9.41 2.60 0.11
N VAL A 327 -8.42 1.71 0.22
CA VAL A 327 -8.56 0.29 -0.13
C VAL A 327 -9.51 -0.43 0.82
N VAL A 328 -9.54 -0.10 2.12
CA VAL A 328 -10.50 -0.72 3.06
C VAL A 328 -11.92 -0.17 2.95
N SER A 329 -12.12 0.95 2.24
CA SER A 329 -13.43 1.64 2.14
C SER A 329 -14.21 1.29 0.87
N MET A 330 -14.04 0.10 0.31
CA MET A 330 -14.74 -0.36 -0.93
C MET A 330 -16.23 -0.04 -0.93
N ASP A 331 -16.90 -0.19 0.22
CA ASP A 331 -18.34 0.04 0.34
C ASP A 331 -18.76 1.48 0.03
N ARG A 332 -17.84 2.45 0.16
CA ARG A 332 -18.06 3.85 -0.24
C ARG A 332 -18.04 4.04 -1.76
N PHE A 333 -17.41 3.13 -2.50
CA PHE A 333 -17.29 3.17 -3.96
C PHE A 333 -18.38 2.38 -4.68
N LEU A 334 -19.35 1.79 -3.97
CA LEU A 334 -20.48 1.06 -4.54
C LEU A 334 -21.66 1.98 -4.91
N THR A 335 -21.39 3.23 -5.30
CA THR A 335 -22.40 4.23 -5.69
C THR A 335 -22.85 4.02 -7.14
N ASP A 336 -21.91 3.75 -8.02
CA ASP A 336 -22.07 3.60 -9.46
C ASP A 336 -20.88 2.82 -10.04
N LYS A 337 -20.96 2.48 -11.33
CA LYS A 337 -19.95 1.67 -12.01
C LYS A 337 -18.58 2.37 -12.06
N VAL A 338 -18.55 3.67 -12.32
CA VAL A 338 -17.30 4.45 -12.46
C VAL A 338 -16.55 4.45 -11.13
N MET A 339 -17.26 4.59 -10.01
CA MET A 339 -16.66 4.53 -8.68
C MET A 339 -16.16 3.13 -8.33
N LEU A 340 -16.88 2.07 -8.72
CA LEU A 340 -16.40 0.70 -8.54
C LEU A 340 -15.12 0.44 -9.36
N GLU A 341 -15.08 0.86 -10.62
CA GLU A 341 -13.88 0.79 -11.48
C GLU A 341 -12.71 1.55 -10.87
N THR A 342 -12.96 2.78 -10.40
CA THR A 342 -11.95 3.61 -9.72
C THR A 342 -11.35 2.89 -8.51
N TRP A 343 -12.18 2.21 -7.71
CA TRP A 343 -11.71 1.44 -6.57
C TRP A 343 -10.89 0.22 -6.99
N VAL A 344 -11.34 -0.53 -8.01
CA VAL A 344 -10.63 -1.70 -8.54
C VAL A 344 -9.25 -1.30 -9.07
N GLU A 345 -9.17 -0.24 -9.87
CA GLU A 345 -7.90 0.27 -10.40
C GLU A 345 -6.95 0.72 -9.32
N MET A 346 -7.44 1.43 -8.31
CA MET A 346 -6.64 1.85 -7.17
C MET A 346 -6.13 0.66 -6.36
N ALA A 347 -6.94 -0.37 -6.17
CA ALA A 347 -6.53 -1.57 -5.46
C ALA A 347 -5.52 -2.41 -6.26
N GLU A 348 -5.70 -2.54 -7.58
CA GLU A 348 -4.71 -3.17 -8.48
C GLU A 348 -3.38 -2.39 -8.47
N SER A 349 -3.45 -1.06 -8.60
CA SER A 349 -2.31 -0.15 -8.50
C SER A 349 -1.56 -0.29 -7.17
N TYR A 350 -2.29 -0.38 -6.05
CA TYR A 350 -1.67 -0.64 -4.75
C TYR A 350 -0.84 -1.92 -4.76
N TRP A 351 -1.39 -3.02 -5.29
CA TRP A 351 -0.70 -4.32 -5.34
C TRP A 351 0.40 -4.40 -6.40
N LYS A 352 0.41 -3.55 -7.43
CA LYS A 352 1.49 -3.45 -8.42
C LYS A 352 2.84 -3.19 -7.78
N GLN A 353 2.86 -2.58 -6.60
CA GLN A 353 4.08 -2.15 -5.91
C GLN A 353 4.91 -3.29 -5.33
N PHE A 354 4.33 -4.47 -5.18
CA PHE A 354 4.94 -5.54 -4.40
C PHE A 354 5.32 -6.73 -5.28
N ILE A 355 6.61 -7.05 -5.36
CA ILE A 355 7.10 -8.15 -6.21
C ILE A 355 6.50 -9.51 -5.86
N TRP A 356 6.10 -9.69 -4.60
CA TRP A 356 5.40 -10.89 -4.12
C TRP A 356 3.92 -10.93 -4.50
N GLY A 357 3.35 -9.83 -5.00
CA GLY A 357 1.98 -9.73 -5.47
C GLY A 357 1.80 -10.29 -6.89
N PRO A 358 0.60 -10.79 -7.25
CA PRO A 358 0.30 -11.24 -8.61
C PRO A 358 0.08 -10.06 -9.57
N PHE A 359 -0.17 -8.86 -9.04
CA PHE A 359 -0.37 -7.64 -9.81
C PHE A 359 0.92 -6.90 -10.14
N HIS A 360 2.07 -7.37 -9.66
CA HIS A 360 3.34 -6.68 -9.83
C HIS A 360 3.59 -6.25 -11.28
N TRP A 361 4.15 -5.06 -11.50
CA TRP A 361 4.27 -4.48 -12.85
C TRP A 361 5.08 -5.35 -13.82
N THR A 362 6.01 -6.20 -13.34
CA THR A 362 6.75 -7.14 -14.20
C THR A 362 5.94 -8.36 -14.63
N LYS A 363 4.79 -8.62 -13.99
CA LYS A 363 3.87 -9.72 -14.26
C LYS A 363 2.62 -9.22 -15.00
N ASP A 364 2.47 -7.90 -15.12
CA ASP A 364 1.34 -7.27 -15.78
C ASP A 364 1.53 -7.32 -17.30
N ALA A 365 0.93 -8.33 -17.93
CA ALA A 365 0.97 -8.55 -19.38
C ALA A 365 0.03 -7.60 -20.15
N GLY A 366 0.16 -6.28 -19.92
CA GLY A 366 -0.56 -5.27 -20.70
C GLY A 366 -2.07 -5.20 -20.44
N ARG A 367 -2.53 -5.39 -19.19
CA ARG A 367 -3.92 -5.06 -18.83
C ARG A 367 -4.10 -3.55 -18.94
N ARG A 368 -4.90 -3.12 -19.91
CA ARG A 368 -5.17 -1.70 -20.24
C ARG A 368 -5.57 -0.95 -18.97
N GLN A 369 -4.89 0.16 -18.70
CA GLN A 369 -5.28 1.12 -17.68
C GLN A 369 -6.28 2.09 -18.32
N ALA A 370 -7.57 1.93 -18.05
CA ALA A 370 -8.53 2.98 -18.38
C ALA A 370 -8.25 4.15 -17.43
N VAL A 371 -8.17 5.37 -17.96
CA VAL A 371 -8.03 6.58 -17.15
C VAL A 371 -9.42 7.19 -17.06
N MET A 372 -10.17 6.86 -16.01
CA MET A 372 -11.35 7.64 -15.63
C MET A 372 -11.09 8.32 -14.29
N ASP A 373 -11.22 9.64 -14.33
CA ASP A 373 -11.18 10.51 -13.17
C ASP A 373 -12.60 10.98 -12.86
N PRO A 374 -13.29 10.38 -11.88
CA PRO A 374 -14.67 10.77 -11.56
C PRO A 374 -14.79 12.13 -10.85
N ILE A 375 -13.67 12.78 -10.48
CA ILE A 375 -13.65 14.03 -9.72
C ILE A 375 -13.23 15.24 -10.59
N GLY A 376 -12.97 15.04 -11.89
CA GLY A 376 -12.68 16.15 -12.80
C GLY A 376 -13.95 16.93 -13.16
N ASP A 377 -13.96 18.24 -12.91
CA ASP A 377 -15.00 19.16 -13.38
C ASP A 377 -15.27 18.91 -14.88
N GLY A 378 -16.52 18.59 -15.17
CA GLY A 378 -16.89 17.81 -16.34
C GLY A 378 -16.34 18.33 -17.66
N HIS A 379 -15.35 17.63 -18.22
CA HIS A 379 -15.04 17.55 -19.65
C HIS A 379 -14.49 16.15 -19.92
N ALA A 380 -15.39 15.23 -20.29
CA ALA A 380 -15.03 13.89 -20.71
C ALA A 380 -14.34 13.94 -22.08
N ALA A 381 -13.05 13.61 -22.15
CA ALA A 381 -12.43 13.18 -23.39
C ALA A 381 -12.66 11.68 -23.54
N GLN A 382 -13.73 11.31 -24.24
CA GLN A 382 -13.94 9.94 -24.71
C GLN A 382 -12.86 9.61 -25.75
N VAL A 383 -12.02 8.61 -25.46
CA VAL A 383 -11.24 7.93 -26.50
C VAL A 383 -11.73 6.49 -26.53
N SER A 384 -12.68 6.21 -27.42
CA SER A 384 -13.11 4.87 -27.79
C SER A 384 -12.16 4.29 -28.83
N VAL A 385 -11.80 3.02 -28.68
CA VAL A 385 -11.20 2.22 -29.74
C VAL A 385 -12.01 0.93 -29.86
N ASP A 386 -12.65 0.76 -31.01
CA ASP A 386 -13.42 -0.41 -31.41
C ASP A 386 -12.60 -1.70 -31.35
N LEU A 387 -13.20 -2.78 -30.85
CA LEU A 387 -12.87 -4.12 -31.30
C LEU A 387 -14.16 -4.92 -31.54
N ALA A 388 -14.29 -5.33 -32.80
CA ALA A 388 -15.39 -6.08 -33.38
C ALA A 388 -15.34 -7.58 -33.02
N HIS A 389 -16.54 -8.19 -32.97
CA HIS A 389 -16.94 -9.59 -33.22
C HIS A 389 -16.02 -10.74 -32.74
N GLY A 390 -16.47 -11.80 -32.08
CA GLY A 390 -17.79 -12.34 -31.81
C GLY A 390 -17.65 -13.81 -31.34
N GLU A 391 -18.79 -14.38 -30.95
CA GLU A 391 -19.07 -15.80 -30.61
C GLU A 391 -19.06 -16.21 -29.13
N THR A 392 -20.26 -16.67 -28.73
CA THR A 392 -20.75 -17.12 -27.43
C THR A 392 -20.60 -18.63 -27.24
N LEU A 393 -20.25 -19.09 -26.04
CA LEU A 393 -20.49 -20.47 -25.57
C LEU A 393 -20.92 -20.50 -24.08
N PRO A 394 -21.66 -21.54 -23.65
CA PRO A 394 -22.64 -21.45 -22.57
C PRO A 394 -22.06 -21.50 -21.15
N ASN A 395 -22.76 -20.78 -20.28
CA ASN A 395 -22.44 -20.46 -18.89
C ASN A 395 -22.25 -21.71 -17.96
N PRO A 396 -21.05 -21.96 -17.42
CA PRO A 396 -20.80 -23.04 -16.46
C PRO A 396 -21.36 -22.77 -15.04
N LEU A 397 -21.87 -21.56 -14.72
CA LEU A 397 -22.56 -21.32 -13.43
C LEU A 397 -23.88 -22.08 -13.31
N LEU A 398 -24.57 -22.37 -14.41
CA LEU A 398 -25.82 -23.14 -14.37
C LEU A 398 -25.61 -24.63 -14.03
N ALA A 399 -24.41 -25.17 -14.23
CA ALA A 399 -24.06 -26.53 -13.77
C ALA A 399 -23.64 -26.56 -12.29
N ALA A 400 -23.13 -25.45 -11.74
CA ALA A 400 -22.71 -25.37 -10.34
C ALA A 400 -23.88 -25.13 -9.36
N VAL A 401 -25.01 -24.61 -9.85
CA VAL A 401 -26.24 -24.42 -9.07
C VAL A 401 -27.08 -25.70 -9.02
N ALA A 402 -27.17 -26.46 -10.12
CA ALA A 402 -27.89 -27.75 -10.15
C ALA A 402 -27.20 -28.88 -9.35
N GLY A 403 -25.89 -28.78 -9.12
CA GLY A 403 -25.13 -29.77 -8.34
C GLY A 403 -25.22 -29.62 -6.81
N ARG A 404 -25.85 -28.56 -6.29
CA ARG A 404 -26.04 -28.35 -4.84
C ARG A 404 -27.40 -28.77 -4.33
N GLU A 405 -28.44 -28.77 -5.17
CA GLU A 405 -29.80 -29.17 -4.77
C GLU A 405 -29.99 -30.70 -4.73
N ALA A 406 -29.12 -31.49 -5.39
CA ALA A 406 -29.16 -32.95 -5.32
C ALA A 406 -28.44 -33.55 -4.09
N ALA A 407 -27.62 -32.77 -3.38
CA ALA A 407 -26.86 -33.24 -2.21
C ALA A 407 -27.64 -33.12 -0.88
N GLU A 408 -28.74 -32.37 -0.86
CA GLU A 408 -29.61 -32.21 0.33
C GLU A 408 -30.79 -33.19 0.38
N ALA A 409 -30.95 -34.06 -0.63
CA ALA A 409 -32.01 -35.08 -0.69
C ALA A 409 -31.57 -36.51 -0.30
N GLY A 410 -30.32 -36.72 0.14
CA GLY A 410 -29.93 -37.98 0.80
C GLY A 410 -29.83 -39.23 -0.08
N GLU A 411 -29.72 -39.10 -1.40
CA GLU A 411 -29.46 -40.23 -2.30
C GLU A 411 -28.22 -39.94 -3.16
N ILE A 412 -27.04 -40.43 -2.74
CA ILE A 412 -25.92 -40.92 -3.57
C ILE A 412 -24.80 -41.37 -2.60
N ARG A 413 -24.48 -42.68 -2.59
CA ARG A 413 -23.28 -43.23 -1.95
C ARG A 413 -22.11 -43.15 -2.93
N VAL A 414 -21.10 -42.33 -2.64
CA VAL A 414 -19.85 -42.28 -3.41
C VAL A 414 -18.91 -43.39 -2.91
N ARG A 415 -18.55 -44.31 -3.83
CA ARG A 415 -17.58 -45.40 -3.60
C ARG A 415 -16.16 -44.83 -3.73
N ALA A 416 -15.27 -45.19 -2.80
CA ALA A 416 -13.87 -44.77 -2.84
C ALA A 416 -13.11 -45.41 -4.04
N PRO A 417 -12.08 -44.75 -4.60
CA PRO A 417 -11.33 -45.30 -5.74
C PRO A 417 -10.36 -46.40 -5.29
N GLU A 418 -10.32 -47.50 -6.03
CA GLU A 418 -9.31 -48.55 -5.91
C GLU A 418 -7.94 -48.03 -6.35
N VAL A 419 -6.93 -48.38 -5.55
CA VAL A 419 -5.51 -48.26 -5.89
C VAL A 419 -5.17 -49.41 -6.84
N VAL A 420 -4.69 -49.09 -8.05
CA VAL A 420 -4.06 -50.07 -8.93
C VAL A 420 -2.55 -49.85 -8.86
N ALA A 421 -1.83 -50.95 -8.65
CA ALA A 421 -0.41 -51.07 -8.38
C ALA A 421 0.50 -50.57 -9.50
#